data_AF-Q2J9X6-F1
#
_entry.id   AF-Q2J9X6-F1
#
_cell.length_a   1.000
_cell.length_b   1.000
_cell.length_c   1.000
_cell.angle_alpha   90.00
_cell.angle_beta   90.00
_cell.angle_gamma   90.00
#
_symmetry.space_group_name_H-M   'P 1'
#
loop_
_entity.id
_entity.type
_entity.pdbx_description
1 polymer ?
#
loop_
_entity_poly.entity_id
_entity_poly.type
_entity_poly.pdbx_seq_one_letter_code
_entity_poly.pdbx_strand_id
1 'polypeptide(L)'
;MTDLGYEGEPAVHTPRKKKPGTSLTGWQKQLNAEFASVRVAAEWGVAHAKNWRILTSRYRSDLGRIDADIQAAVGLQKINEQQSERILSFERIKRVSE
;
A
#
# COMPACT_ATOMS: atom_id res chain seq x y z
N MET A 1 7.62 5.45 14.82
CA MET A 1 8.99 4.87 14.84
C MET A 1 9.56 4.97 13.44
N THR A 2 10.68 5.67 13.29
CA THR A 2 11.57 5.53 12.13
C THR A 2 12.42 4.30 12.39
N ASP A 3 12.71 3.52 11.35
CA ASP A 3 13.53 2.34 11.50
C ASP A 3 14.96 2.78 11.88
N LEU A 4 15.36 2.47 13.11
CA LEU A 4 16.64 2.93 13.69
C LEU A 4 17.85 2.39 12.91
N GLY A 5 17.66 1.35 12.09
CA GLY A 5 18.71 0.70 11.31
C GLY A 5 19.35 1.57 10.22
N TYR A 6 18.71 2.67 9.83
CA TYR A 6 19.24 3.58 8.80
C TYR A 6 19.78 4.91 9.36
N GLU A 7 19.79 5.08 10.69
CA GLU A 7 20.36 6.29 11.29
C GLU A 7 21.89 6.28 11.19
N GLY A 8 22.43 7.28 10.49
CA GLY A 8 23.88 7.43 10.29
C GLY A 8 24.37 6.97 8.92
N GLU A 9 23.51 6.36 8.08
CA GLU A 9 23.84 6.03 6.70
C GLU A 9 23.84 7.31 5.83
N PRO A 10 25.00 7.74 5.29
CA PRO A 10 25.10 8.98 4.52
C PRO A 10 24.21 9.01 3.27
N ALA A 11 23.90 7.85 2.69
CA ALA A 11 23.05 7.73 1.52
C ALA A 11 21.55 7.81 1.83
N VAL A 12 21.14 7.76 3.11
CA VAL A 12 19.72 7.73 3.50
C VAL A 12 19.34 9.01 4.22
N HIS A 13 18.51 9.82 3.56
CA HIS A 13 17.94 11.00 4.18
C HIS A 13 16.82 10.63 5.16
N THR A 14 16.93 11.08 6.41
CA THR A 14 15.95 10.82 7.46
C THR A 14 15.23 12.10 7.91
N PRO A 15 13.96 12.00 8.37
CA PRO A 15 13.25 13.14 8.95
C PRO A 15 14.00 13.75 10.14
N ARG A 16 13.90 15.06 10.31
CA ARG A 16 14.51 15.78 11.43
C ARG A 16 13.78 15.44 12.73
N LYS A 17 14.49 14.81 13.67
CA LYS A 17 13.98 14.52 15.01
C LYS A 17 13.91 15.78 15.87
N LYS A 18 12.87 15.86 16.70
CA LYS A 18 12.76 16.85 17.77
C LYS A 18 13.83 16.56 18.83
N LYS A 19 14.60 17.58 19.23
CA LYS A 19 15.53 17.46 20.37
C LYS A 19 14.78 17.71 21.69
N PRO A 20 15.23 17.14 22.82
CA PRO A 20 14.66 17.45 24.13
C PRO A 20 14.66 18.96 24.39
N GLY A 21 13.54 19.48 24.91
CA GLY A 21 13.40 20.91 25.25
C GLY A 21 13.20 21.88 24.09
N THR A 22 13.21 21.44 22.82
CA THR A 22 13.03 22.33 21.67
C THR A 22 11.87 21.91 20.77
N SER A 23 11.30 22.88 20.06
CA SER A 23 10.28 22.63 19.03
C SER A 23 10.92 22.55 17.65
N LEU A 24 10.31 21.76 16.76
CA LEU A 24 10.68 21.78 15.34
C LEU A 24 10.34 23.15 14.76
N THR A 25 11.26 23.71 13.99
CA THR A 25 11.04 24.94 13.23
C THR A 25 10.03 24.71 12.12
N GLY A 26 9.46 25.79 11.56
CA GLY A 26 8.48 25.69 10.46
C GLY A 26 9.02 24.91 9.25
N TRP A 27 10.25 25.20 8.83
CA TRP A 27 10.89 24.50 7.70
C TRP A 27 11.17 23.02 8.02
N GLN A 28 11.49 22.66 9.26
CA GLN A 28 11.69 21.27 9.66
C GLN A 28 10.40 20.46 9.61
N LYS A 29 9.29 21.09 10.00
CA LYS A 29 7.96 20.48 9.90
C LYS A 29 7.58 20.26 8.43
N GLN A 30 7.82 21.25 7.58
CA GLN A 30 7.55 21.15 6.14
C GLN A 30 8.36 20.01 5.49
N LEU A 31 9.67 19.97 5.74
CA LEU A 31 10.52 18.89 5.26
C LEU A 31 10.03 17.51 5.76
N ASN A 32 9.71 17.38 7.04
CA ASN A 32 9.19 16.11 7.58
C ASN A 32 7.85 15.71 6.95
N ALA A 33 6.99 16.67 6.57
CA ALA A 33 5.73 16.39 5.88
C ALA A 33 5.97 15.87 4.46
N GLU A 34 6.95 16.41 3.73
CA GLU A 34 7.35 15.89 2.41
C GLU A 34 7.94 14.48 2.51
N PHE A 35 8.78 14.20 3.51
CA PHE A 35 9.24 12.83 3.76
C PHE A 35 8.07 11.89 4.08
N ALA A 36 7.11 12.35 4.89
CA ALA A 36 5.96 11.55 5.25
C ALA A 36 5.09 11.23 4.02
N SER A 37 4.88 12.17 3.09
CA SER A 37 4.04 11.93 1.90
C SER A 37 4.61 10.82 1.01
N VAL A 38 5.92 10.83 0.76
CA VAL A 38 6.62 9.77 0.01
C VAL A 38 6.54 8.44 0.76
N ARG A 39 6.77 8.46 2.08
CA ARG A 39 6.70 7.26 2.91
C ARG A 39 5.30 6.63 2.91
N VAL A 40 4.24 7.43 3.01
CA VAL A 40 2.86 6.92 2.98
C VAL A 40 2.59 6.17 1.67
N ALA A 41 3.02 6.70 0.52
CA ALA A 41 2.85 6.01 -0.76
C ALA A 41 3.59 4.66 -0.79
N ALA A 42 4.83 4.62 -0.31
CA ALA A 42 5.61 3.38 -0.23
C ALA A 42 5.00 2.36 0.75
N GLU A 43 4.59 2.80 1.95
CA GLU A 43 3.94 1.94 2.94
C GLU A 43 2.60 1.41 2.44
N TRP A 44 1.82 2.22 1.73
CA TRP A 44 0.60 1.77 1.08
C TRP A 44 0.91 0.75 -0.01
N GLY A 45 1.93 0.98 -0.84
CA GLY A 45 2.39 0.01 -1.84
C GLY A 45 2.80 -1.32 -1.22
N VAL A 46 3.58 -1.31 -0.13
CA VAL A 46 3.98 -2.51 0.60
C VAL A 46 2.78 -3.18 1.29
N ALA A 47 1.89 -2.41 1.91
CA ALA A 47 0.68 -2.94 2.53
C ALA A 47 -0.24 -3.56 1.48
N HIS A 48 -0.39 -2.93 0.32
CA HIS A 48 -1.12 -3.49 -0.81
C HIS A 48 -0.42 -4.74 -1.34
N ALA A 49 0.91 -4.77 -1.48
CA ALA A 49 1.62 -5.99 -1.88
C ALA A 49 1.52 -7.12 -0.85
N LYS A 50 1.44 -6.80 0.45
CA LYS A 50 1.24 -7.77 1.53
C LYS A 50 -0.22 -8.25 1.64
N ASN A 51 -1.19 -7.39 1.33
CA ASN A 51 -2.62 -7.70 1.34
C ASN A 51 -3.07 -8.39 0.05
N TRP A 52 -2.57 -7.93 -1.10
CA TRP A 52 -2.84 -8.51 -2.41
C TRP A 52 -1.93 -9.71 -2.62
N ARG A 53 -2.60 -10.84 -2.75
CA ARG A 53 -2.25 -12.17 -3.27
C ARG A 53 -1.05 -12.34 -4.24
N ILE A 54 -0.38 -11.30 -4.72
CA ILE A 54 0.81 -11.39 -5.61
C ILE A 54 1.99 -12.09 -4.91
N LEU A 55 2.14 -11.93 -3.58
CA LEU A 55 3.23 -12.55 -2.81
C LEU A 55 2.76 -13.63 -1.82
N THR A 56 1.47 -13.94 -1.77
CA THR A 56 0.96 -14.95 -0.84
C THR A 56 0.83 -16.30 -1.55
N SER A 57 1.75 -17.21 -1.25
CA SER A 57 1.70 -18.60 -1.74
C SER A 57 0.67 -19.47 -1.00
N ARG A 58 -0.01 -18.94 0.02
CA ARG A 58 -0.97 -19.68 0.85
C ARG A 58 -2.19 -18.83 1.21
N TYR A 59 -3.36 -19.45 1.14
CA TYR A 59 -4.61 -18.91 1.65
C TYR A 59 -4.55 -18.77 3.18
N ARG A 60 -5.03 -17.64 3.74
CA ARG A 60 -4.88 -17.28 5.16
C ARG A 60 -6.17 -17.36 6.00
N SER A 61 -7.32 -17.58 5.36
CA SER A 61 -8.58 -17.81 6.08
C SER A 61 -8.69 -19.29 6.49
N ASP A 62 -9.72 -19.60 7.27
CA ASP A 62 -10.16 -20.98 7.46
C ASP A 62 -10.50 -21.62 6.11
N LEU A 63 -9.91 -22.79 5.82
CA LEU A 63 -10.16 -23.53 4.57
C LEU A 63 -11.65 -23.88 4.40
N GLY A 64 -12.41 -24.07 5.48
CA GLY A 64 -13.86 -24.28 5.42
C GLY A 64 -14.63 -23.08 4.87
N ARG A 65 -14.00 -21.91 4.77
CA ARG A 65 -14.60 -20.67 4.26
C ARG A 65 -14.15 -20.31 2.85
N ILE A 66 -13.32 -21.13 2.21
CA ILE A 66 -12.73 -20.81 0.91
C ILE A 66 -13.77 -20.50 -0.16
N ASP A 67 -14.87 -21.27 -0.19
CA ASP A 67 -15.95 -21.04 -1.14
C ASP A 67 -16.65 -19.71 -0.87
N ALA A 68 -16.96 -19.40 0.38
CA ALA A 68 -17.60 -18.15 0.76
C ALA A 68 -16.72 -16.93 0.44
N ASP A 69 -15.42 -17.02 0.72
CA ASP A 69 -14.46 -15.94 0.44
C ASP A 69 -14.26 -15.74 -1.08
N ILE A 70 -14.24 -16.82 -1.87
CA ILE A 70 -14.22 -16.74 -3.34
C ILE A 70 -15.50 -16.10 -3.88
N GLN A 71 -16.68 -16.55 -3.41
CA GLN A 71 -17.97 -15.99 -3.84
C GLN A 71 -18.09 -14.50 -3.50
N ALA A 72 -17.65 -14.09 -2.31
CA ALA A 72 -17.63 -12.69 -1.91
C ALA A 72 -16.72 -11.85 -2.83
N ALA A 73 -15.50 -12.33 -3.12
CA ALA A 73 -14.58 -11.64 -4.01
C ALA A 73 -15.13 -11.50 -5.44
N VAL A 74 -15.73 -12.57 -5.98
CA VAL A 74 -16.38 -12.54 -7.30
C VAL A 74 -17.58 -11.60 -7.31
N GLY A 75 -18.42 -11.63 -6.28
CA GLY A 75 -19.57 -10.73 -6.15
C GLY A 75 -19.17 -9.26 -6.10
N LEU A 76 -18.16 -8.92 -5.31
CA LEU A 76 -17.60 -7.57 -5.24
C LEU A 76 -17.04 -7.11 -6.59
N GLN A 77 -16.32 -8.00 -7.30
CA GLN A 77 -15.81 -7.69 -8.63
C GLN A 77 -16.93 -7.41 -9.64
N LYS A 78 -18.02 -8.20 -9.62
CA LYS A 78 -19.18 -7.96 -10.49
C LYS A 78 -19.86 -6.63 -10.19
N ILE A 79 -20.02 -6.27 -8.92
CA ILE A 79 -20.57 -4.97 -8.52
C ILE A 79 -19.66 -3.83 -9.01
N ASN A 80 -18.35 -3.96 -8.82
CA ASN A 80 -17.38 -2.98 -9.30
C ASN A 80 -17.46 -2.81 -10.82
N GLU A 81 -17.59 -3.90 -11.57
CA GLU A 81 -17.78 -3.88 -13.02
C GLU A 81 -19.06 -3.16 -13.46
N GLN A 82 -20.16 -3.35 -12.73
CA GLN A 82 -21.42 -2.65 -12.98
C GLN A 82 -21.33 -1.15 -12.67
N GLN A 83 -20.57 -0.77 -11.64
CA GLN A 83 -20.49 0.62 -11.16
C GLN A 83 -19.39 1.44 -11.84
N SER A 84 -18.36 0.82 -12.41
CA SER A 84 -17.15 1.55 -12.78
C SER A 84 -17.25 2.32 -14.11
N GLU A 85 -18.33 2.22 -14.89
CA GLU A 85 -18.46 2.69 -16.30
C GLU A 85 -17.28 2.27 -17.22
N ARG A 86 -16.39 1.39 -16.73
CA ARG A 86 -15.18 0.93 -17.39
C ARG A 86 -15.46 -0.38 -18.10
N ILE A 87 -14.79 -0.56 -19.23
CA ILE A 87 -14.75 -1.85 -19.95
C ILE A 87 -14.34 -2.95 -18.96
N LEU A 88 -15.09 -4.05 -18.95
CA LEU A 88 -14.91 -5.19 -18.05
C LEU A 88 -13.44 -5.63 -18.04
N SER A 89 -12.95 -5.97 -16.84
CA SER A 89 -11.54 -6.28 -16.60
C SER A 89 -11.02 -7.41 -17.51
N PHE A 90 -11.86 -8.42 -17.76
CA PHE A 90 -11.56 -9.54 -18.65
C PHE A 90 -11.46 -9.13 -20.13
N GLU A 91 -12.33 -8.24 -20.60
CA GLU A 91 -12.27 -7.71 -21.97
C GLU A 91 -11.00 -6.86 -22.19
N ARG A 92 -10.53 -6.18 -21.14
CA ARG A 92 -9.27 -5.41 -21.20
C ARG A 92 -8.03 -6.31 -21.33
N ILE A 93 -8.04 -7.49 -20.70
CA ILE A 93 -6.92 -8.44 -20.75
C ILE A 93 -6.84 -9.12 -22.13
N LYS A 94 -7.99 -9.51 -22.70
CA LYS A 94 -8.04 -10.07 -24.05
C LYS A 94 -7.47 -9.12 -25.11
N ARG A 95 -7.85 -7.83 -25.06
CA ARG A 95 -7.35 -6.81 -26.02
C ARG A 95 -5.86 -6.53 -25.98
N VAL A 96 -5.18 -6.83 -24.88
CA VAL A 96 -3.71 -6.64 -24.75
C VAL A 96 -2.95 -7.87 -25.25
N SER A 97 -3.65 -8.97 -25.51
CA SER A 97 -3.07 -10.24 -25.95
C SER A 97 -3.23 -10.50 -27.46
N GLU A 98 -3.82 -9.55 -28.19
CA GLU A 98 -3.90 -9.45 -29.65
C GLU A 98 -2.91 -8.37 -30.13
#